data_AF-A0A2I4BUH5-F1
#
_entry.id   AF-A0A2I4BUH5-F1
#
_cell.length_a   1.000
_cell.length_b   1.000
_cell.length_c   1.000
_cell.angle_alpha   90.00
_cell.angle_beta   90.00
_cell.angle_gamma   90.00
#
_symmetry.space_group_name_H-M   'P 1'
#
loop_
_entity.id
_entity.type
_entity.pdbx_description
1 polymer ?
#
loop_
_entity_poly.entity_id
_entity_poly.type
_entity_poly.pdbx_seq_one_letter_code
_entity_poly.pdbx_strand_id
1 'polypeptide(L)'
;MKCKLDLLTCFLKLFPKLNPLHPPLGPKRTVSLETPAVHHHNHQRALIMQRREHHRCHQVWRKPFYGTSIEREEYRKEIREQLKRQMEEKSAELKLQRLSEAKESQYLREVDHLALFRDREKKIQHSKAMTAYRDENKRLMEQSWRDRALTRSQEALKERELLRLNPINWSGTLK
;
A
#
# COMPACT_ATOMS: atom_id res chain seq x y z
N MET A 1 29.76 -26.77 -100.59
CA MET A 1 29.96 -28.05 -99.88
C MET A 1 31.14 -27.93 -98.93
N LYS A 2 31.11 -28.68 -97.81
CA LYS A 2 32.01 -28.68 -96.63
C LYS A 2 31.64 -27.60 -95.59
N CYS A 3 30.67 -27.86 -94.71
CA CYS A 3 30.72 -28.72 -93.49
C CYS A 3 31.73 -28.15 -92.47
N LYS A 4 31.28 -27.44 -91.43
CA LYS A 4 30.79 -27.98 -90.13
C LYS A 4 31.80 -28.94 -89.49
N LEU A 5 32.73 -28.39 -88.74
CA LEU A 5 33.22 -28.89 -87.46
C LEU A 5 33.80 -27.68 -86.72
N ASP A 6 33.72 -27.68 -85.39
CA ASP A 6 34.16 -26.62 -84.44
C ASP A 6 33.06 -25.80 -83.74
N LEU A 7 31.80 -26.26 -83.80
CA LEU A 7 30.73 -25.67 -82.98
C LEU A 7 30.67 -26.23 -81.54
N LEU A 8 31.46 -27.26 -81.19
CA LEU A 8 31.36 -27.93 -79.88
C LEU A 8 32.45 -27.56 -78.86
N THR A 9 33.52 -26.87 -79.28
CA THR A 9 34.60 -26.43 -78.37
C THR A 9 34.51 -24.95 -77.98
N CYS A 10 33.66 -24.15 -78.62
CA CYS A 10 33.44 -22.74 -78.26
C CYS A 10 32.35 -22.51 -77.18
N PHE A 11 31.52 -23.50 -76.87
CA PHE A 11 30.40 -23.32 -75.92
C PHE A 11 30.80 -23.29 -74.43
N LEU A 12 32.04 -23.64 -74.09
CA LEU A 12 32.52 -23.67 -72.69
C LEU A 12 33.27 -22.39 -72.25
N LYS A 13 33.26 -21.32 -73.05
CA LYS A 13 33.92 -20.03 -72.73
C LYS A 13 32.98 -18.83 -72.66
N LEU A 14 31.67 -19.01 -72.49
CA LEU A 14 30.70 -17.90 -72.62
C LEU A 14 30.06 -17.34 -71.33
N PHE A 15 30.52 -17.73 -70.14
CA PHE A 15 30.06 -17.08 -68.90
C PHE A 15 31.25 -16.64 -68.03
N PRO A 16 31.60 -15.34 -67.98
CA PRO A 16 32.59 -14.87 -67.03
C PRO A 16 32.11 -15.11 -65.59
N LYS A 17 33.00 -15.58 -64.71
CA LYS A 17 32.72 -15.71 -63.27
C LYS A 17 32.33 -14.34 -62.71
N LEU A 18 31.07 -14.18 -62.31
CA LEU A 18 30.56 -12.96 -61.69
C LEU A 18 31.23 -12.75 -60.33
N ASN A 19 31.89 -11.60 -60.14
CA ASN A 19 32.46 -11.22 -58.86
C ASN A 19 31.34 -10.69 -57.94
N PRO A 20 31.04 -11.35 -56.79
CA PRO A 20 29.98 -10.89 -55.89
C PRO A 20 30.29 -9.53 -55.23
N LEU A 21 31.57 -9.12 -55.18
CA LEU A 21 31.97 -7.82 -54.65
C LEU A 21 31.86 -6.68 -55.69
N HIS A 22 31.71 -7.02 -56.97
CA HIS A 22 31.56 -6.05 -58.07
C HIS A 22 30.50 -6.53 -59.07
N PRO A 23 29.21 -6.39 -58.74
CA PRO A 23 28.13 -6.72 -59.67
C PRO A 23 28.23 -5.82 -60.92
N PRO A 24 27.97 -6.38 -62.13
CA PRO A 24 28.07 -5.62 -63.37
C PRO A 24 27.11 -4.43 -63.36
N LEU A 25 27.59 -3.27 -63.78
CA LEU A 25 26.83 -2.02 -63.93
C LEU A 25 25.89 -2.07 -65.15
N GLY A 26 25.11 -3.14 -65.28
CA GLY A 26 24.07 -3.23 -66.30
C GLY A 26 23.01 -2.14 -66.06
N PRO A 27 22.24 -1.75 -67.11
CA PRO A 27 21.16 -0.79 -66.96
C PRO A 27 20.22 -1.27 -65.84
N LYS A 28 20.19 -0.51 -64.73
CA LYS A 28 19.31 -0.82 -63.60
C LYS A 28 17.88 -0.76 -64.13
N ARG A 29 17.11 -1.83 -63.92
CA ARG A 29 15.69 -1.89 -64.29
C ARG A 29 14.95 -0.79 -63.52
N THR A 30 14.67 0.34 -64.17
CA THR A 30 13.81 1.41 -63.66
C THR A 30 12.36 1.04 -63.90
N VAL A 31 11.88 0.01 -63.19
CA VAL A 31 10.46 -0.32 -63.18
C VAL A 31 9.98 -0.08 -61.75
N SER A 32 9.01 0.82 -61.57
CA SER A 32 8.34 0.99 -60.29
C SER A 32 7.64 -0.32 -59.94
N LEU A 33 8.05 -0.96 -58.85
CA LEU A 33 7.37 -2.15 -58.30
C LEU A 33 6.02 -1.78 -57.64
N GLU A 34 5.76 -0.48 -57.49
CA GLU A 34 4.49 0.07 -57.03
C GLU A 34 3.38 -0.29 -58.02
N THR A 35 2.35 -0.96 -57.53
CA THR A 35 1.17 -1.30 -58.35
C THR A 35 0.17 -0.15 -58.23
N PRO A 36 0.01 0.72 -59.25
CA PRO A 36 -0.77 1.96 -59.12
C PRO A 36 -2.23 1.70 -58.73
N ALA A 37 -2.79 0.56 -59.15
CA ALA A 37 -4.13 0.12 -58.80
C ALA A 37 -4.31 -0.14 -57.28
N VAL A 38 -3.30 -0.75 -56.63
CA VAL A 38 -3.33 -1.02 -55.18
C VAL A 38 -3.17 0.27 -54.39
N HIS A 39 -2.29 1.17 -54.83
CA HIS A 39 -2.15 2.50 -54.21
C HIS A 39 -3.43 3.33 -54.36
N HIS A 40 -4.06 3.31 -55.53
CA HIS A 40 -5.34 3.97 -55.78
C HIS A 40 -6.44 3.39 -54.88
N HIS A 41 -6.56 2.06 -54.79
CA HIS A 41 -7.52 1.40 -53.91
C HIS A 41 -7.33 1.79 -52.43
N ASN A 42 -6.08 1.75 -51.96
CA ASN A 42 -5.74 2.11 -50.58
C ASN A 42 -6.05 3.59 -50.29
N HIS A 43 -5.76 4.47 -51.24
CA HIS A 43 -6.09 5.90 -51.14
C HIS A 43 -7.61 6.13 -51.07
N GLN A 44 -8.38 5.48 -51.93
CA GLN A 44 -9.85 5.53 -51.90
C GLN A 44 -10.40 5.02 -50.57
N ARG A 45 -9.87 3.91 -50.06
CA ARG A 45 -10.26 3.35 -48.76
C ARG A 45 -9.97 4.33 -47.62
N ALA A 46 -8.80 4.97 -47.61
CA ALA A 46 -8.44 5.96 -46.60
C ALA A 46 -9.42 7.15 -46.60
N LEU A 47 -9.75 7.69 -47.78
CA LEU A 47 -10.72 8.79 -47.91
C LEU A 47 -12.11 8.38 -47.42
N ILE A 48 -12.57 7.18 -47.75
CA ILE A 48 -13.87 6.66 -47.29
C ILE A 48 -13.89 6.55 -45.76
N MET A 49 -12.83 6.02 -45.14
CA MET A 49 -12.73 5.92 -43.70
C MET A 49 -12.74 7.30 -43.03
N GLN A 50 -11.98 8.26 -43.57
CA GLN A 50 -11.94 9.63 -43.06
C GLN A 50 -13.32 10.29 -43.13
N ARG A 51 -14.03 10.15 -44.26
CA ARG A 51 -15.39 10.69 -44.43
C ARG A 51 -16.39 10.06 -43.46
N ARG A 52 -16.31 8.74 -43.26
CA ARG A 52 -17.16 8.02 -42.30
C ARG A 52 -16.93 8.51 -40.88
N GLU A 53 -15.68 8.68 -40.48
CA GLU A 53 -15.35 9.15 -39.14
C GLU A 53 -15.79 10.60 -38.92
N HIS A 54 -15.55 11.47 -39.91
CA HIS A 54 -16.05 12.83 -39.87
C HIS A 54 -17.58 12.86 -39.73
N HIS A 55 -18.29 12.01 -40.49
CA HIS A 55 -19.74 11.89 -40.41
C HIS A 55 -20.19 11.39 -39.03
N ARG A 56 -19.52 10.38 -38.46
CA ARG A 56 -19.82 9.83 -37.13
C ARG A 56 -19.71 10.91 -36.05
N CYS A 57 -18.59 11.63 -36.01
CA CYS A 57 -18.40 12.74 -35.09
C CYS A 57 -19.46 13.83 -35.32
N HIS A 58 -19.75 14.14 -36.59
CA HIS A 58 -20.76 15.11 -36.97
C HIS A 58 -22.14 14.79 -36.43
N GLN A 59 -22.59 13.56 -36.59
CA GLN A 59 -23.90 13.15 -36.13
C GLN A 59 -24.06 13.24 -34.61
N VAL A 60 -22.99 13.11 -33.84
CA VAL A 60 -23.04 13.26 -32.37
C VAL A 60 -23.16 14.73 -31.98
N TRP A 61 -22.28 15.60 -32.49
CA TRP A 61 -22.24 17.01 -32.08
C TRP A 61 -23.40 17.84 -32.66
N ARG A 62 -24.00 17.39 -33.77
CA ARG A 62 -25.12 18.08 -34.42
C ARG A 62 -26.39 18.05 -33.55
N LYS A 63 -26.63 16.95 -32.83
CA LYS A 63 -27.90 16.67 -32.10
C LYS A 63 -28.38 17.81 -31.18
N PRO A 64 -27.53 18.45 -30.35
CA PRO A 64 -27.99 19.47 -29.41
C PRO A 64 -28.50 20.76 -30.09
N PHE A 65 -27.91 21.15 -31.23
CA PHE A 65 -28.15 22.46 -31.84
C PHE A 65 -28.92 22.38 -33.16
N TYR A 66 -28.59 21.41 -34.01
CA TYR A 66 -29.10 21.26 -35.38
C TYR A 66 -29.84 19.93 -35.61
N GLY A 67 -30.19 19.24 -34.53
CA GLY A 67 -31.05 18.06 -34.56
C GLY A 67 -32.54 18.42 -34.72
N THR A 68 -33.35 17.44 -35.03
CA THR A 68 -34.81 17.54 -34.96
C THR A 68 -35.27 17.87 -33.53
N SER A 69 -36.54 18.29 -33.37
CA SER A 69 -37.08 18.57 -32.02
C SER A 69 -36.95 17.37 -31.08
N ILE A 70 -37.18 16.16 -31.62
CA ILE A 70 -37.10 14.89 -30.89
C ILE A 70 -35.65 14.61 -30.47
N GLU A 71 -34.70 14.65 -31.40
CA GLU A 71 -33.27 14.40 -31.12
C GLU A 71 -32.70 15.36 -30.06
N ARG A 72 -33.13 16.63 -30.10
CA ARG A 72 -32.72 17.63 -29.09
C ARG A 72 -33.27 17.31 -27.71
N GLU A 73 -34.50 16.82 -27.62
CA GLU A 73 -35.10 16.44 -26.33
C GLU A 73 -34.50 15.14 -25.78
N GLU A 74 -34.23 14.16 -26.63
CA GLU A 74 -33.51 12.93 -26.24
C GLU A 74 -32.14 13.24 -25.66
N TYR A 75 -31.37 14.13 -26.31
CA TYR A 75 -30.08 14.57 -25.80
C TYR A 75 -30.21 15.24 -24.42
N ARG A 76 -31.16 16.18 -24.25
CA ARG A 76 -31.40 16.82 -22.94
C ARG A 76 -31.82 15.82 -21.88
N LYS A 77 -32.64 14.83 -22.23
CA LYS A 77 -33.07 13.76 -21.33
C LYS A 77 -31.88 12.93 -20.87
N GLU A 78 -31.02 12.51 -21.80
CA GLU A 78 -29.82 11.73 -21.50
C GLU A 78 -28.91 12.48 -20.51
N ILE A 79 -28.65 13.77 -20.75
CA ILE A 79 -27.85 14.60 -19.83
C ILE A 79 -28.48 14.67 -18.43
N ARG A 80 -29.80 14.89 -18.33
CA ARG A 80 -30.49 14.90 -17.03
C ARG A 80 -30.37 13.55 -16.31
N GLU A 81 -30.46 12.45 -17.05
CA GLU A 81 -30.40 11.09 -16.51
C GLU A 81 -28.98 10.69 -16.08
N GLN A 82 -27.95 11.15 -16.79
CA GLN A 82 -26.56 11.04 -16.36
C GLN A 82 -26.31 11.86 -15.10
N LEU A 83 -26.81 13.11 -15.03
CA LEU A 83 -26.66 13.95 -13.85
C LEU A 83 -27.34 13.35 -12.61
N LYS A 84 -28.56 12.80 -12.77
CA LYS A 84 -29.26 12.08 -11.69
C LYS A 84 -28.43 10.91 -11.17
N ARG A 85 -27.90 10.07 -12.06
CA ARG A 85 -27.02 8.95 -11.68
C ARG A 85 -25.79 9.42 -10.91
N GLN A 86 -25.11 10.47 -11.39
CA GLN A 86 -23.95 11.04 -10.70
C GLN A 86 -24.31 11.57 -9.30
N MET A 87 -25.46 12.22 -9.15
CA MET A 87 -25.94 12.70 -7.85
C MET A 87 -26.26 11.53 -6.90
N GLU A 88 -26.91 10.49 -7.39
CA GLU A 88 -27.24 9.28 -6.62
C GLU A 88 -25.97 8.57 -6.16
N GLU A 89 -25.03 8.32 -7.07
CA GLU A 89 -23.72 7.72 -6.77
C GLU A 89 -22.96 8.53 -5.72
N LYS A 90 -22.88 9.85 -5.89
CA LYS A 90 -22.19 10.73 -4.94
C LYS A 90 -22.87 10.71 -3.56
N SER A 91 -24.20 10.69 -3.53
CA SER A 91 -24.95 10.61 -2.28
C SER A 91 -24.73 9.28 -1.55
N ALA A 92 -24.67 8.17 -2.29
CA ALA A 92 -24.41 6.84 -1.77
C ALA A 92 -22.99 6.72 -1.21
N GLU A 93 -22.00 7.26 -1.93
CA GLU A 93 -20.61 7.35 -1.49
C GLU A 93 -20.48 8.11 -0.16
N LEU A 94 -21.07 9.31 -0.08
CA LEU A 94 -21.06 10.12 1.15
C LEU A 94 -21.76 9.41 2.32
N LYS A 95 -22.85 8.70 2.06
CA LYS A 95 -23.53 7.91 3.09
C LYS A 95 -22.65 6.78 3.60
N LEU A 96 -21.97 6.07 2.69
CA LEU A 96 -21.04 5.00 3.06
C LEU A 96 -19.85 5.54 3.88
N GLN A 97 -19.27 6.66 3.44
CA GLN A 97 -18.17 7.32 4.15
C GLN A 97 -18.58 7.69 5.58
N ARG A 98 -19.73 8.36 5.76
CA ARG A 98 -20.24 8.73 7.09
C ARG A 98 -20.50 7.50 7.97
N LEU A 99 -20.96 6.40 7.40
CA LEU A 99 -21.15 5.15 8.15
C LEU A 99 -19.82 4.53 8.58
N SER A 100 -18.77 4.63 7.74
CA SER A 100 -17.41 4.20 8.11
C SER A 100 -16.87 5.06 9.26
N GLU A 101 -16.92 6.38 9.11
CA GLU A 101 -16.46 7.33 10.11
C GLU A 101 -17.18 7.15 11.46
N ALA A 102 -18.50 6.88 11.43
CA ALA A 102 -19.28 6.60 12.62
C ALA A 102 -18.82 5.31 13.32
N LYS A 103 -18.54 4.24 12.56
CA LYS A 103 -18.02 2.98 13.12
C LYS A 103 -16.61 3.15 13.70
N GLU A 104 -15.74 3.86 13.00
CA GLU A 104 -14.39 4.17 13.48
C GLU A 104 -14.44 4.99 14.77
N SER A 105 -15.31 6.00 14.84
CA SER A 105 -15.50 6.81 16.06
C SER A 105 -16.01 5.97 17.24
N GLN A 106 -16.97 5.07 17.01
CA GLN A 106 -17.46 4.15 18.04
C GLN A 106 -16.34 3.24 18.55
N TYR A 107 -15.56 2.66 17.63
CA TYR A 107 -14.42 1.83 17.98
C TYR A 107 -13.38 2.58 18.83
N LEU A 108 -13.00 3.79 18.43
CA LEU A 108 -12.05 4.61 19.19
C LEU A 108 -12.57 4.91 20.60
N ARG A 109 -13.86 5.23 20.74
CA ARG A 109 -14.48 5.46 22.04
C ARG A 109 -14.44 4.23 22.94
N GLU A 110 -14.66 3.04 22.39
CA GLU A 110 -14.58 1.78 23.13
C GLU A 110 -13.14 1.50 23.59
N VAL A 111 -12.15 1.73 22.73
CA VAL A 111 -10.73 1.59 23.05
C VAL A 111 -10.34 2.54 24.19
N ASP A 112 -10.72 3.81 24.11
CA ASP A 112 -10.45 4.80 25.16
C ASP A 112 -11.10 4.41 26.49
N HIS A 113 -12.36 3.96 26.45
CA HIS A 113 -13.05 3.48 27.64
C HIS A 113 -12.32 2.30 28.30
N LEU A 114 -11.85 1.33 27.50
CA LEU A 114 -11.07 0.20 28.01
C LEU A 114 -9.72 0.63 28.58
N ALA A 115 -9.05 1.62 27.96
CA ALA A 115 -7.80 2.16 28.47
C ALA A 115 -7.98 2.83 29.84
N LEU A 116 -9.00 3.67 29.98
CA LEU A 116 -9.35 4.32 31.25
C LEU A 116 -9.67 3.30 32.35
N PHE A 117 -10.41 2.24 32.00
CA PHE A 117 -10.72 1.17 32.94
C PHE A 117 -9.43 0.45 33.41
N ARG A 118 -8.54 0.11 32.48
CA ARG A 118 -7.26 -0.55 32.80
C ARG A 118 -6.37 0.34 33.69
N ASP A 119 -6.32 1.64 33.42
CA ASP A 119 -5.53 2.57 34.23
C ASP A 119 -6.11 2.73 35.64
N ARG A 120 -7.44 2.77 35.77
CA ARG A 120 -8.10 2.74 37.08
C ARG A 120 -7.75 1.47 37.86
N GLU A 121 -7.82 0.32 37.20
CA GLU A 121 -7.50 -0.96 37.82
C GLU A 121 -6.03 -1.01 38.27
N LYS A 122 -5.09 -0.57 37.42
CA LYS A 122 -3.67 -0.45 37.78
C LYS A 122 -3.45 0.44 39.01
N LYS A 123 -4.13 1.58 39.09
CA LYS A 123 -4.05 2.48 40.26
C LYS A 123 -4.55 1.80 41.53
N ILE A 124 -5.66 1.08 41.46
CA ILE A 124 -6.21 0.32 42.59
C ILE A 124 -5.23 -0.77 43.02
N GLN A 125 -4.71 -1.56 42.08
CA GLN A 125 -3.76 -2.63 42.37
C GLN A 125 -2.47 -2.09 42.99
N HIS A 126 -1.94 -0.99 42.45
CA HIS A 126 -0.77 -0.32 43.02
C HIS A 126 -1.05 0.18 44.45
N SER A 127 -2.19 0.83 44.69
CA SER A 127 -2.57 1.28 46.03
C SER A 127 -2.69 0.12 47.02
N LYS A 128 -3.32 -0.99 46.61
CA LYS A 128 -3.42 -2.22 47.43
C LYS A 128 -2.04 -2.79 47.74
N ALA A 129 -1.17 -2.91 46.75
CA ALA A 129 0.19 -3.39 46.94
C ALA A 129 0.96 -2.49 47.91
N MET A 130 0.87 -1.16 47.76
CA MET A 130 1.54 -0.24 48.67
C MET A 130 1.02 -0.29 50.10
N THR A 131 -0.29 -0.48 50.26
CA THR A 131 -0.91 -0.69 51.58
C THR A 131 -0.36 -1.96 52.23
N ALA A 132 -0.30 -3.07 51.47
CA ALA A 132 0.25 -4.33 51.96
C ALA A 132 1.73 -4.20 52.40
N TYR A 133 2.57 -3.54 51.60
CA TYR A 133 3.96 -3.28 51.96
C TYR A 133 4.09 -2.44 53.23
N ARG A 134 3.27 -1.39 53.36
CA ARG A 134 3.27 -0.54 54.56
C ARG A 134 2.93 -1.36 55.81
N ASP A 135 1.90 -2.19 55.73
CA ASP A 135 1.40 -2.97 56.87
C ASP A 135 2.41 -4.06 57.26
N GLU A 136 3.05 -4.71 56.29
CA GLU A 136 4.11 -5.69 56.55
C GLU A 136 5.37 -5.04 57.15
N ASN A 137 5.79 -3.88 56.65
CA ASN A 137 6.88 -3.12 57.23
C ASN A 137 6.59 -2.74 58.68
N LYS A 138 5.35 -2.33 58.98
CA LYS A 138 4.93 -2.06 60.36
C LYS A 138 5.02 -3.31 61.23
N ARG A 139 4.55 -4.46 60.74
CA ARG A 139 4.63 -5.74 61.44
C ARG A 139 6.07 -6.12 61.77
N LEU A 140 6.98 -5.98 60.80
CA LEU A 140 8.41 -6.26 60.99
C LEU A 140 9.08 -5.31 61.98
N MET A 141 8.73 -4.01 61.94
CA MET A 141 9.25 -3.03 62.91
C MET A 141 8.80 -3.36 64.34
N GLU A 142 7.52 -3.69 64.51
CA GLU A 142 6.97 -4.07 65.83
C GLU A 142 7.63 -5.35 66.34
N GLN A 143 7.81 -6.36 65.49
CA GLN A 143 8.51 -7.58 65.86
C GLN A 143 9.96 -7.29 66.27
N SER A 144 10.70 -6.54 65.44
CA SER A 144 12.09 -6.13 65.74
C SER A 144 12.19 -5.31 67.04
N TRP A 145 11.15 -4.55 67.39
CA TRP A 145 11.09 -3.82 68.65
C TRP A 145 10.88 -4.74 69.84
N ARG A 146 9.95 -5.71 69.73
CA ARG A 146 9.71 -6.75 70.75
C ARG A 146 10.97 -7.59 70.98
N ASP A 147 11.63 -8.03 69.91
CA ASP A 147 12.84 -8.83 69.99
C ASP A 147 13.97 -8.06 70.68
N ARG A 148 14.22 -6.80 70.30
CA ARG A 148 15.20 -5.94 70.97
C ARG A 148 14.87 -5.68 72.44
N ALA A 149 13.60 -5.55 72.80
CA ALA A 149 13.18 -5.42 74.20
C ALA A 149 13.47 -6.71 74.99
N LEU A 150 13.18 -7.87 74.40
CA LEU A 150 13.47 -9.18 75.00
C LEU A 150 14.98 -9.39 75.18
N THR A 151 15.79 -9.12 74.15
CA THR A 151 17.25 -9.23 74.20
C THR A 151 17.82 -8.36 75.31
N ARG A 152 17.42 -7.08 75.39
CA ARG A 152 17.84 -6.18 76.48
C ARG A 152 17.45 -6.70 77.86
N SER A 153 16.26 -7.28 78.00
CA SER A 153 15.83 -7.89 79.27
C SER A 153 16.68 -9.10 79.64
N GLN A 154 17.02 -9.95 78.68
CA GLN A 154 17.87 -11.13 78.90
C GLN A 154 19.31 -10.73 79.21
N GLU A 155 19.86 -9.75 78.51
CA GLU A 155 21.18 -9.17 78.78
C GLU A 155 21.25 -8.62 80.20
N ALA A 156 20.25 -7.83 80.62
CA ALA A 156 20.18 -7.30 81.99
C ALA A 156 20.12 -8.42 83.05
N LEU A 157 19.42 -9.53 82.78
CA LEU A 157 19.41 -10.69 83.69
C LEU A 157 20.78 -11.36 83.76
N LYS A 158 21.42 -11.62 82.61
CA LYS A 158 22.77 -12.19 82.56
C LYS A 158 23.80 -11.32 83.27
N GLU A 159 23.73 -10.00 83.09
CA GLU A 159 24.61 -9.06 83.79
C GLU A 159 24.39 -9.10 85.31
N ARG A 160 23.14 -9.19 85.77
CA ARG A 160 22.85 -9.37 87.21
C ARG A 160 23.42 -10.67 87.76
N GLU A 161 23.37 -11.76 86.98
CA GLU A 161 23.98 -13.04 87.36
C GLU A 161 25.50 -12.93 87.43
N LEU A 162 26.15 -12.27 86.46
CA LEU A 162 27.59 -12.02 86.45
C LEU A 162 28.03 -11.15 87.63
N LEU A 163 27.23 -10.14 88.02
CA LEU A 163 27.51 -9.30 89.18
C LEU A 163 27.55 -10.08 90.51
N ARG A 164 26.87 -11.24 90.59
CA ARG A 164 26.99 -12.14 91.75
C ARG A 164 28.37 -12.77 91.85
N LEU A 165 29.09 -12.92 90.74
CA LEU A 165 30.43 -13.51 90.66
C LEU A 165 31.54 -12.45 90.67
N ASN A 166 31.30 -11.30 90.03
CA ASN A 166 32.23 -10.17 89.98
C ASN A 166 31.48 -8.86 90.24
N PRO A 167 31.73 -8.13 91.34
CA PRO A 167 30.91 -7.00 91.75
C PRO A 167 31.05 -5.73 90.87
N ILE A 168 31.94 -5.73 89.86
CA ILE A 168 32.16 -4.57 89.00
C ILE A 168 31.28 -4.66 87.74
N ASN A 169 30.43 -3.65 87.54
CA ASN A 169 29.61 -3.48 86.33
C ASN A 169 30.43 -2.84 85.20
N TRP A 170 31.25 -3.63 84.52
CA TRP A 170 32.13 -3.15 83.44
C TRP A 170 31.38 -2.57 82.22
N SER A 171 30.15 -3.01 81.96
CA SER A 171 29.35 -2.57 80.81
C SER A 171 28.50 -1.33 81.08
N GLY A 172 28.35 -0.93 82.36
CA GLY A 172 27.63 0.29 82.75
C GLY A 172 26.15 0.34 82.34
N THR A 173 25.55 -0.82 82.01
CA THR A 173 24.27 -0.91 81.31
C THR A 173 23.09 -1.15 82.26
N LEU A 174 23.36 -1.76 83.42
CA LEU A 174 22.46 -1.77 84.57
C LEU A 174 22.50 -0.43 85.31
N LYS A 175 21.33 0.24 85.38
CA LYS A 175 21.11 1.41 86.23
C LYS A 175 20.76 1.00 87.66
#